data_AF-A0A6V7U5X1-F1
#
_entry.id   AF-A0A6V7U5X1-F1
#
_cell.length_a   1.000
_cell.length_b   1.000
_cell.length_c   1.000
_cell.angle_alpha   90.00
_cell.angle_beta   90.00
_cell.angle_gamma   90.00
#
_symmetry.space_group_name_H-M   'P 1'
#
loop_
_entity.id
_entity.type
_entity.pdbx_description
1 polymer ?
#
loop_
_entity_poly.entity_id
_entity_poly.type
_entity_poly.pdbx_seq_one_letter_code
_entity_poly.pdbx_strand_id
1 'polypeptide(L)'
;MKPKFCAICKQQIGAIEDKILVEKHTLHKRCFNCAICDTSLMAGNCSIDDTIFQYFGPLWFCPAHKMLGSGEKLKLLKAKYGDPGQK
;
A
#
# COMPACT_ATOMS: atom_id res chain seq x y z
N MET A 1 22.71 -12.60 1.52
CA MET A 1 21.31 -12.34 1.92
C MET A 1 20.76 -11.26 0.98
N LYS A 2 19.66 -11.50 0.25
CA LYS A 2 19.10 -10.45 -0.63
C LYS A 2 18.52 -9.31 0.22
N PRO A 3 18.85 -8.04 -0.05
CA PRO A 3 18.26 -6.92 0.65
C PRO A 3 16.75 -6.91 0.42
N LYS A 4 15.98 -6.77 1.50
CA LYS A 4 14.53 -6.62 1.40
C LYS A 4 14.21 -5.14 1.28
N PHE A 5 13.58 -4.75 0.19
CA PHE A 5 13.13 -3.38 -0.02
C PHE A 5 11.65 -3.26 0.31
N CYS A 6 11.27 -2.12 0.88
CA CYS A 6 9.88 -1.80 1.13
C CYS A 6 9.19 -1.47 -0.19
N ALA A 7 8.10 -2.17 -0.52
CA ALA A 7 7.38 -1.93 -1.77
C ALA A 7 6.71 -0.53 -1.84
N ILE A 8 6.47 0.11 -0.69
CA ILE A 8 5.85 1.45 -0.59
C ILE A 8 6.91 2.56 -0.74
N CYS A 9 7.86 2.66 0.20
CA CYS A 9 8.84 3.74 0.20
C CYS A 9 10.07 3.45 -0.66
N LYS A 10 10.19 2.24 -1.23
CA LYS A 10 11.34 1.76 -2.03
C LYS A 10 12.69 1.81 -1.29
N GLN A 11 12.68 2.03 0.02
CA GLN A 11 13.88 2.03 0.85
C GLN A 11 14.21 0.61 1.33
N GLN A 12 15.50 0.38 1.61
CA GLN A 12 15.96 -0.86 2.16
C GLN A 12 15.48 -1.02 3.61
N ILE A 13 14.93 -2.20 3.91
CA ILE A 13 14.52 -2.57 5.26
C ILE A 13 15.73 -3.14 5.98
N GLY A 14 16.16 -2.46 7.05
CA GLY A 14 17.28 -2.90 7.88
C GLY A 14 16.99 -4.23 8.58
N ALA A 15 18.04 -4.92 9.06
CA ALA A 15 17.90 -6.17 9.80
C ALA A 15 17.17 -6.00 11.14
N ILE A 16 17.32 -4.82 11.75
CA ILE A 16 16.70 -4.40 13.02
C ILE A 16 15.30 -3.80 12.85
N GLU A 17 14.91 -3.41 11.64
CA GLU A 17 13.61 -2.78 11.40
C GLU A 17 12.49 -3.84 11.38
N ASP A 18 11.38 -3.54 12.06
CA ASP A 18 10.15 -4.32 11.96
C ASP A 18 9.64 -4.34 10.52
N LYS A 19 9.63 -5.54 9.93
CA LYS A 19 9.14 -5.79 8.58
C LYS A 19 7.95 -6.71 8.59
N ILE A 20 7.07 -6.50 7.65
CA ILE A 20 5.94 -7.38 7.41
C ILE A 20 6.04 -7.95 6.00
N LEU A 21 5.50 -9.15 5.83
CA LEU A 21 5.35 -9.80 4.53
C LEU A 21 3.86 -9.97 4.27
N VAL A 22 3.36 -9.31 3.22
CA VAL A 22 1.95 -9.34 2.83
C VAL A 22 1.89 -9.59 1.33
N GLU A 23 1.13 -10.59 0.89
CA GLU A 23 0.93 -10.87 -0.55
C GLU A 23 2.27 -11.01 -1.31
N LYS A 24 3.28 -11.62 -0.68
CA LYS A 24 4.66 -11.76 -1.19
C LYS A 24 5.48 -10.46 -1.30
N HIS A 25 4.93 -9.31 -0.89
CA HIS A 25 5.64 -8.04 -0.78
C HIS A 25 6.16 -7.81 0.63
N THR A 26 7.40 -7.32 0.74
CA THR A 26 7.97 -6.93 2.03
C THR A 26 7.82 -5.43 2.23
N LEU A 27 7.38 -5.03 3.42
CA LEU A 27 7.05 -3.66 3.77
C LEU A 27 7.61 -3.35 5.16
N HIS A 28 7.93 -2.09 5.44
CA HIS A 28 8.12 -1.68 6.83
C HIS A 28 6.78 -1.72 7.55
N LYS A 29 6.78 -2.12 8.82
CA LYS A 29 5.58 -2.06 9.69
C LYS A 29 4.98 -0.65 9.76
N ARG A 30 5.83 0.39 9.73
CA ARG A 30 5.41 1.80 9.66
C ARG A 30 4.84 2.24 8.31
N CYS A 31 5.31 1.62 7.21
CA CYS A 31 4.83 1.94 5.86
C CYS A 31 3.53 1.19 5.53
N PHE A 32 3.14 0.24 6.36
CA PHE A 32 1.94 -0.54 6.15
C PHE A 32 0.72 0.18 6.70
N ASN A 33 0.29 1.18 5.95
CA ASN A 33 -0.84 2.01 6.24
C ASN A 33 -1.80 2.06 5.06
N CYS A 34 -3.03 2.45 5.33
CA CYS A 34 -4.03 2.61 4.31
C CYS A 34 -3.63 3.78 3.41
N ALA A 35 -3.55 3.55 2.11
CA ALA A 35 -3.21 4.60 1.15
C ALA A 35 -4.24 5.76 1.13
N ILE A 36 -5.46 5.54 1.64
CA ILE A 36 -6.53 6.55 1.65
C ILE A 36 -6.53 7.36 2.95
N CYS A 37 -6.57 6.68 4.10
CA CYS A 37 -6.74 7.32 5.41
C CYS A 37 -5.51 7.24 6.33
N ASP A 38 -4.38 6.75 5.80
CA ASP A 38 -3.09 6.60 6.50
C ASP A 38 -3.16 5.77 7.80
N THR A 39 -4.27 5.06 8.03
CA THR A 39 -4.47 4.21 9.19
C THR A 39 -3.56 3.00 9.12
N SER A 40 -2.87 2.70 10.22
CA SER A 40 -2.01 1.52 10.33
C SER A 40 -2.81 0.24 10.08
N LEU A 41 -2.31 -0.58 9.15
CA LEU A 41 -2.92 -1.83 8.79
C LEU A 41 -2.27 -2.96 9.58
N MET A 42 -3.02 -4.06 9.77
CA MET A 42 -2.50 -5.27 10.37
C MET A 42 -2.45 -6.39 9.32
N ALA A 43 -1.37 -7.18 9.35
CA ALA A 43 -1.23 -8.31 8.44
C ALA A 43 -2.42 -9.27 8.66
N GLY A 44 -3.24 -9.47 7.63
CA GLY A 44 -4.49 -10.24 7.71
C GLY A 44 -5.77 -9.39 7.74
N ASN A 45 -5.68 -8.08 8.00
CA ASN A 45 -6.83 -7.16 7.98
C ASN A 45 -6.60 -5.99 7.01
N CYS A 46 -6.10 -6.33 5.82
CA CYS A 46 -5.82 -5.41 4.73
C CYS A 46 -6.34 -6.00 3.42
N SER A 47 -6.48 -5.17 2.40
CA SER A 47 -6.74 -5.66 1.05
C SER A 47 -6.01 -4.81 0.02
N ILE A 48 -5.67 -5.43 -1.09
CA ILE A 48 -5.20 -4.74 -2.29
C ILE A 48 -6.35 -4.68 -3.29
N ASP A 49 -6.26 -3.76 -4.23
CA ASP A 49 -7.20 -3.66 -5.35
C ASP A 49 -6.36 -3.73 -6.62
N ASP A 50 -6.55 -4.77 -7.44
CA ASP A 50 -5.72 -5.00 -8.63
C ASP A 50 -5.75 -3.81 -9.59
N THR A 51 -6.91 -3.14 -9.72
CA THR A 51 -7.05 -1.98 -10.61
C THR A 51 -6.19 -0.83 -10.10
N ILE A 52 -6.24 -0.55 -8.80
CA ILE A 52 -5.35 0.44 -8.19
C ILE A 52 -3.89 -0.01 -8.28
N PHE A 53 -3.63 -1.29 -8.03
CA PHE A 53 -2.28 -1.85 -8.02
C PHE A 53 -1.59 -1.65 -9.36
N GLN A 54 -2.30 -1.87 -10.46
CA GLN A 54 -1.77 -1.65 -11.80
C GLN A 54 -1.56 -0.17 -12.14
N TYR A 55 -2.38 0.72 -11.56
CA TYR A 55 -2.38 2.14 -11.90
C TYR A 55 -1.42 2.98 -11.04
N PHE A 56 -1.46 2.79 -9.71
CA PHE A 56 -0.61 3.49 -8.74
C PHE A 56 0.57 2.65 -8.23
N GLY A 57 0.47 1.32 -8.31
CA GLY A 57 1.43 0.40 -7.70
C GLY A 57 0.95 -0.21 -6.38
N PRO A 58 1.84 -0.87 -5.63
CA PRO A 58 1.49 -1.61 -4.43
C PRO A 58 0.93 -0.69 -3.34
N LEU A 59 -0.40 -0.68 -3.20
CA LEU A 59 -1.14 0.08 -2.19
C LEU A 59 -2.07 -0.84 -1.41
N TRP A 60 -2.17 -0.62 -0.10
CA TRP A 60 -3.06 -1.38 0.77
C TRP A 60 -4.18 -0.52 1.32
N PHE A 61 -5.31 -1.16 1.55
CA PHE A 61 -6.53 -0.55 2.07
C PHE A 61 -6.92 -1.19 3.40
N CYS A 62 -7.43 -0.35 4.31
CA CYS A 62 -8.03 -0.84 5.54
C CYS A 62 -9.37 -1.53 5.27
N PRO A 63 -9.92 -2.29 6.23
CA PRO A 63 -11.18 -3.00 6.05
C PRO A 63 -12.37 -2.08 5.76
N ALA A 64 -12.33 -0.84 6.23
CA ALA A 64 -13.34 0.16 5.89
C ALA A 64 -13.20 0.60 4.42
N HIS A 65 -11.99 0.91 3.98
CA HIS A 65 -11.73 1.37 2.62
C HIS A 65 -11.73 0.24 1.58
N LYS A 66 -11.52 -1.03 1.96
CA LYS A 66 -11.60 -2.16 1.02
C LYS A 66 -13.02 -2.33 0.48
N MET A 67 -14.03 -2.00 1.29
CA MET A 67 -15.45 -2.08 0.93
C MET A 67 -15.89 -0.97 -0.03
N LEU A 68 -15.10 0.11 -0.16
CA LEU A 68 -15.37 1.11 -1.19
C LEU A 68 -15.13 0.51 -2.57
N GLY A 69 -15.99 0.87 -3.53
CA GLY A 69 -15.79 0.51 -4.92
C GLY A 69 -14.46 1.09 -5.46
N SER A 70 -13.86 0.40 -6.42
CA SER A 70 -12.58 0.79 -7.02
C SER A 70 -12.61 2.21 -7.60
N GLY A 71 -13.75 2.68 -8.11
CA GLY A 71 -13.93 4.06 -8.58
C GLY A 71 -13.78 5.12 -7.49
N GLU A 72 -14.35 4.88 -6.31
CA GLU A 72 -14.25 5.80 -5.16
C GLU A 72 -12.84 5.79 -4.58
N LYS A 73 -12.22 4.61 -4.45
CA LYS A 73 -10.80 4.49 -4.05
C LYS A 73 -9.91 5.28 -4.99
N LEU A 74 -10.13 5.14 -6.31
CA LEU A 74 -9.34 5.81 -7.32
C LEU A 74 -9.47 7.34 -7.21
N LYS A 75 -10.69 7.86 -7.03
CA LYS A 75 -10.91 9.30 -6.79
C LYS A 75 -10.14 9.82 -5.58
N LEU A 76 -10.22 9.11 -4.45
CA LEU A 76 -9.52 9.50 -3.21
C LEU A 76 -8.00 9.46 -3.38
N LEU A 77 -7.49 8.41 -4.04
CA LEU A 77 -6.06 8.28 -4.32
C LEU A 77 -5.56 9.35 -5.29
N LYS A 78 -6.31 9.66 -6.36
CA LYS A 78 -6.00 10.74 -7.28
C LYS A 78 -5.96 12.10 -6.58
N ALA A 79 -6.89 12.34 -5.65
CA ALA A 79 -6.90 13.56 -4.85
C ALA A 79 -5.68 13.67 -3.91
N LYS A 80 -5.19 12.54 -3.39
CA LYS A 80 -4.08 12.50 -2.42
C LYS A 80 -2.69 12.44 -3.06
N TYR A 81 -2.50 11.60 -4.07
CA TYR A 81 -1.22 11.32 -4.72
C TYR A 81 -1.08 11.96 -6.12
N GLY A 82 -2.15 12.57 -6.64
CA GLY A 82 -2.22 13.04 -8.03
C GLY A 82 -2.59 11.91 -8.99
N ASP A 83 -2.93 12.25 -10.22
CA ASP A 83 -3.24 11.30 -11.29
C ASP A 83 -1.95 10.88 -12.02
N PRO A 84 -1.44 9.64 -11.84
CA PRO A 84 -0.22 9.20 -12.51
C PRO A 84 -0.41 8.86 -14.00
N GLY A 85 -1.66 8.79 -14.48
CA GLY A 85 -2.00 8.37 -15.84
C GLY A 85 -2.25 9.51 -16.82
N GLN A 86 -2.24 10.77 -16.37
CA GLN A 86 -2.34 11.94 -17.25
C GLN A 86 -0.93 12.29 -17.78
N LYS A 87 -0.44 11.50 -18.73
CA LYS A 87 0.73 11.81 -19.56
C LYS A 87 0.32 11.81 -21.02
#